data_AF-A0A7L2EPE6-F1
#
_entry.id   AF-A0A7L2EPE6-F1
#
_cell.length_a   1.000
_cell.length_b   1.000
_cell.length_c   1.000
_cell.angle_alpha   90.00
_cell.angle_beta   90.00
_cell.angle_gamma   90.00
#
_symmetry.space_group_name_H-M   'P 1'
#
loop_
_entity.id
_entity.type
_entity.pdbx_description
1 polymer ?
#
loop_
_entity_poly.entity_id
_entity_poly.type
_entity_poly.pdbx_seq_one_letter_code
_entity_poly.pdbx_strand_id
1 'polypeptide(L)'
;CSSIAASLNAPFFFFCLQNGLPSEQNRYVFNGDFVDRGKNSMEILIILFAFLLIYPNDLHLNRGNHEDYIMNLRYGFTKEVSKKYKV
;
A
#
# COMPACT_ATOMS: atom_id res chain seq x y z
N CYS A 1 3.65 -5.41 -9.81
CA CYS A 1 4.08 -5.94 -8.51
C CYS A 1 2.91 -6.66 -7.85
N SER A 2 3.01 -7.97 -7.61
CA SER A 2 1.84 -8.83 -7.30
C SER A 2 1.47 -8.96 -5.82
N SER A 3 2.27 -8.43 -4.90
CA SER A 3 1.89 -8.24 -3.48
C SER A 3 2.93 -7.35 -2.79
N ILE A 4 2.51 -6.18 -2.30
CA ILE A 4 3.30 -5.42 -1.31
C ILE A 4 2.77 -5.80 0.06
N ALA A 5 2.88 -7.09 0.39
CA ALA A 5 2.51 -7.55 1.72
C ALA A 5 3.38 -6.79 2.74
N ALA A 6 2.75 -6.06 3.64
CA ALA A 6 3.34 -5.14 4.61
C ALA A 6 4.23 -5.81 5.69
N SER A 7 4.94 -6.91 5.40
CA SER A 7 5.91 -7.48 6.33
C SER A 7 6.98 -6.45 6.70
N LEU A 8 7.27 -6.36 8.01
CA LEU A 8 8.03 -5.30 8.67
C LEU A 8 9.28 -4.83 7.89
N ASN A 9 9.45 -3.51 7.87
CA ASN A 9 10.65 -2.70 7.61
C ASN A 9 11.00 -2.25 6.19
N ALA A 10 10.48 -2.81 5.09
CA ALA A 10 11.04 -2.43 3.78
C ALA A 10 10.24 -2.78 2.50
N PRO A 11 8.93 -2.54 2.33
CA PRO A 11 8.31 -2.95 1.07
C PRO A 11 8.28 -1.84 -0.01
N PHE A 12 7.64 -0.68 0.20
CA PHE A 12 7.53 0.33 -0.88
C PHE A 12 8.84 1.08 -1.17
N PHE A 13 9.49 1.63 -0.15
CA PHE A 13 10.69 2.46 -0.36
C PHE A 13 11.87 1.65 -0.89
N PHE A 14 12.09 0.45 -0.36
CA PHE A 14 13.13 -0.46 -0.84
C PHE A 14 12.83 -0.96 -2.27
N PHE A 15 11.58 -1.28 -2.57
CA PHE A 15 11.17 -1.64 -3.93
C PHE A 15 11.43 -0.50 -4.92
N CYS A 16 11.11 0.74 -4.54
CA CYS A 16 11.40 1.92 -5.37
C CYS A 16 12.91 2.22 -5.47
N LEU A 17 13.71 1.95 -4.43
CA LEU A 17 15.17 2.07 -4.52
C LEU A 17 15.76 1.08 -5.53
N GLN A 18 15.18 -0.11 -5.65
CA GLN A 18 15.64 -1.12 -6.60
C GLN A 18 15.11 -0.93 -8.03
N ASN A 19 13.86 -0.46 -8.18
CA ASN A 19 13.16 -0.41 -9.48
C ASN A 19 12.91 1.03 -10.00
N GLY A 20 13.34 2.04 -9.25
CA GLY A 20 13.06 3.45 -9.53
C GLY A 20 11.70 3.89 -8.96
N LEU A 21 11.53 5.19 -8.74
CA LEU A 21 10.25 5.75 -8.31
C LEU A 21 9.22 5.74 -9.46
N PRO A 22 7.91 5.79 -9.15
CA PRO A 22 6.88 6.01 -10.17
C PRO A 22 7.11 7.32 -10.92
N SER A 23 7.05 7.27 -12.25
CA SER A 23 7.11 8.43 -13.14
C SER A 23 6.40 8.14 -14.46
N GLU A 24 6.22 9.14 -15.32
CA GLU A 24 5.65 8.97 -16.66
C GLU A 24 6.42 7.95 -17.53
N GLN A 25 7.72 7.78 -17.25
CA GLN A 25 8.60 6.83 -17.94
C GLN A 25 8.70 5.48 -17.22
N ASN A 26 8.21 5.39 -15.97
CA ASN A 26 8.30 4.20 -15.13
C ASN A 26 6.95 3.88 -14.47
N ARG A 27 6.13 3.13 -15.21
CA ARG A 27 4.75 2.80 -14.84
C ARG A 27 4.69 1.66 -13.84
N TYR A 28 3.77 1.78 -12.89
CA TYR A 28 3.55 0.77 -11.85
C TYR A 28 2.12 0.26 -11.82
N VAL A 29 2.00 -1.06 -11.67
CA VAL A 29 0.73 -1.70 -11.32
C VAL A 29 0.95 -2.47 -10.02
N PHE A 30 0.26 -2.07 -8.96
CA PHE A 30 0.28 -2.76 -7.68
C PHE A 30 -0.99 -3.59 -7.53
N ASN A 31 -0.83 -4.91 -7.37
CA ASN A 31 -1.93 -5.85 -7.43
C ASN A 31 -2.42 -6.28 -6.04
N GLY A 32 -2.91 -5.31 -5.26
CA GLY A 32 -3.55 -5.55 -3.97
C GLY A 32 -2.61 -5.95 -2.84
N ASP A 33 -3.24 -6.29 -1.71
CA ASP A 33 -2.59 -6.71 -0.46
C ASP A 33 -1.64 -5.66 0.10
N PHE A 34 -2.11 -4.41 0.12
CA PHE A 34 -1.42 -3.23 0.64
C PHE A 34 -1.45 -3.19 2.17
N VAL A 35 -2.44 -3.84 2.78
CA VAL A 35 -2.74 -3.79 4.22
C VAL A 35 -2.64 -5.16 4.89
N ASP A 36 -2.81 -5.19 6.23
CA ASP A 36 -3.03 -6.40 7.04
C ASP A 36 -1.86 -7.37 7.27
N ARG A 37 -0.62 -7.01 6.91
CA ARG A 37 0.58 -7.84 7.22
C ARG A 37 1.72 -7.10 7.93
N GLY A 38 1.48 -5.85 8.32
CA GLY A 38 2.46 -4.92 8.86
C GLY A 38 1.95 -4.03 9.96
N LYS A 39 2.88 -3.30 10.59
CA LYS A 39 2.55 -2.24 11.57
C LYS A 39 2.39 -0.85 10.93
N ASN A 40 2.69 -0.74 9.63
CA ASN A 40 2.81 0.52 8.90
C ASN A 40 1.94 0.52 7.62
N SER A 41 0.82 -0.18 7.66
CA SER A 41 -0.07 -0.34 6.50
C SER A 41 -0.68 1.00 6.09
N MET A 42 -0.99 1.87 7.06
CA MET A 42 -1.55 3.20 6.80
C MET A 42 -0.57 4.11 6.05
N GLU A 43 0.69 4.13 6.46
CA GLU A 43 1.72 4.96 5.84
C GLU A 43 1.96 4.51 4.38
N ILE A 44 1.93 3.21 4.12
CA ILE A 44 2.04 2.66 2.77
C ILE A 44 0.86 3.13 1.90
N LEU A 45 -0.38 3.04 2.39
CA LEU A 45 -1.55 3.51 1.66
C LEU A 45 -1.49 5.01 1.35
N ILE A 46 -1.08 5.85 2.31
CA ILE A 46 -0.94 7.29 2.10
C ILE A 46 0.05 7.59 0.98
N ILE A 47 1.20 6.91 0.98
CA ILE A 47 2.23 7.08 -0.06
C ILE A 47 1.70 6.62 -1.42
N LEU A 48 1.06 5.45 -1.49
CA LEU A 48 0.47 4.95 -2.74
C LEU A 48 -0.60 5.89 -3.30
N PHE A 49 -1.46 6.44 -2.44
CA PHE A 49 -2.45 7.42 -2.86
C PHE A 49 -1.84 8.75 -3.29
N ALA A 50 -0.79 9.23 -2.62
CA ALA A 50 -0.07 10.42 -3.07
C ALA A 50 0.50 10.22 -4.48
N PHE A 51 1.11 9.08 -4.77
CA PHE A 51 1.60 8.78 -6.11
C PHE A 51 0.49 8.55 -7.14
N LEU A 52 -0.65 7.98 -6.73
CA LEU A 52 -1.82 7.85 -7.61
C LEU A 52 -2.37 9.22 -8.02
N LEU A 53 -2.33 10.21 -7.13
CA LEU A 53 -2.73 11.59 -7.43
C LEU A 53 -1.73 12.32 -8.33
N ILE A 54 -0.43 12.07 -8.15
CA ILE A 54 0.62 12.70 -8.97
C ILE A 54 0.70 12.06 -10.37
N TYR A 55 0.54 10.74 -10.46
CA TYR A 55 0.70 9.95 -11.70
C TYR A 55 -0.54 9.07 -11.98
N PRO A 56 -1.73 9.66 -12.19
CA PRO A 56 -2.97 8.89 -12.32
C PRO A 56 -3.02 7.97 -13.54
N ASN A 57 -2.26 8.28 -14.59
CA ASN A 57 -2.21 7.49 -15.83
C ASN A 57 -1.12 6.41 -15.83
N ASP A 58 -0.17 6.48 -14.90
CA ASP A 58 1.03 5.65 -14.90
C ASP A 58 1.14 4.77 -13.65
N LEU A 59 0.35 5.04 -12.62
CA LEU A 59 0.25 4.22 -11.41
C LEU A 59 -1.16 3.68 -11.24
N HIS A 60 -1.28 2.35 -11.19
CA HIS A 60 -2.55 1.66 -11.03
C HIS A 60 -2.55 0.77 -9.79
N LEU A 61 -3.60 0.87 -8.99
CA LEU A 61 -3.82 0.06 -7.79
C LEU A 61 -5.00 -0.87 -8.05
N ASN A 62 -4.76 -2.17 -8.12
CA ASN A 62 -5.84 -3.16 -8.15
C ASN A 62 -6.18 -3.58 -6.73
N ARG A 63 -7.47 -3.86 -6.50
CA ARG A 63 -7.95 -4.35 -5.20
C ARG A 63 -7.53 -5.81 -4.99
N GLY A 64 -6.86 -6.09 -3.88
CA GLY A 64 -6.56 -7.44 -3.40
C GLY A 64 -7.62 -7.92 -2.41
N ASN A 65 -7.36 -9.08 -1.79
CA ASN A 65 -8.31 -9.67 -0.86
C ASN A 65 -8.25 -9.00 0.53
N HIS A 66 -7.10 -8.42 0.87
CA HIS A 66 -6.90 -7.69 2.13
C HIS A 66 -7.50 -6.28 2.09
N GLU A 67 -7.91 -5.74 0.94
CA GLU A 67 -8.67 -4.48 0.86
C GLU A 67 -10.18 -4.72 1.04
N ASP A 68 -10.55 -5.64 1.93
CA ASP A 68 -11.92 -5.93 2.31
C ASP A 68 -12.14 -5.70 3.81
N TYR A 69 -13.31 -5.16 4.15
CA TYR A 69 -13.67 -4.81 5.52
C TYR A 69 -13.56 -6.01 6.48
N ILE A 70 -14.01 -7.20 6.04
CA ILE A 70 -13.98 -8.41 6.88
C ILE A 70 -12.54 -8.84 7.14
N MET A 71 -11.66 -8.69 6.14
CA MET A 71 -10.24 -8.99 6.29
C MET A 71 -9.56 -7.99 7.21
N ASN A 72 -9.82 -6.69 7.04
CA ASN A 72 -9.23 -5.65 7.89
C ASN A 72 -9.60 -5.77 9.36
N LEU A 73 -10.84 -6.18 9.64
CA LEU A 73 -11.30 -6.42 11.00
C LEU A 73 -10.58 -7.62 11.64
N ARG A 74 -10.35 -8.67 10.86
CA ARG A 74 -9.73 -9.92 11.33
C ARG A 74 -8.21 -9.84 11.44
N TYR A 75 -7.55 -9.21 10.46
CA TYR A 75 -6.10 -9.20 10.30
C TYR A 75 -5.40 -7.94 10.84
N GLY A 76 -6.18 -6.99 11.35
CA GLY A 76 -5.67 -5.99 12.30
C GLY A 76 -5.46 -4.60 11.73
N PHE A 77 -5.70 -4.36 10.44
CA PHE A 77 -5.67 -3.01 9.88
C PHE A 77 -6.65 -2.07 10.58
N THR A 78 -7.88 -2.51 10.89
CA THR A 78 -8.84 -1.69 11.66
C THR A 78 -8.30 -1.30 13.03
N LYS A 79 -7.56 -2.20 13.69
CA LYS A 79 -6.91 -1.91 14.99
C LYS A 79 -5.75 -0.95 14.83
N GLU A 80 -4.96 -1.07 13.76
CA GLU A 80 -3.88 -0.14 13.43
C GLU A 80 -4.42 1.28 13.26
N VAL A 81 -5.46 1.45 12.44
CA VAL A 81 -6.11 2.75 12.20
C VAL A 81 -6.63 3.34 13.49
N SER A 82 -7.42 2.57 14.25
CA SER A 82 -8.03 3.04 15.51
C SER A 82 -6.99 3.45 16.56
N LYS A 83 -5.81 2.82 16.54
CA LYS A 83 -4.72 3.15 17.47
C LYS A 83 -3.96 4.41 17.04
N LYS A 84 -3.72 4.59 15.74
CA LYS A 84 -2.93 5.71 15.20
C LYS A 84 -3.75 6.99 15.06
N TYR A 85 -5.00 6.86 14.61
CA TYR A 85 -5.91 7.95 14.34
C TYR A 85 -7.09 7.79 15.29
N LYS A 86 -7.07 8.54 16.39
CA LYS A 86 -8.25 8.70 17.24
C LYS A 86 -9.26 9.52 16.44
N VAL A 87 -10.44 8.95 16.24
CA VAL A 87 -11.65 9.69 15.85
C VAL A 87 -12.31 10.20 17.12
#